data_AF-A0A942FT78-F1
#
_entry.id   AF-A0A942FT78-F1
#
_cell.length_a   1.000
_cell.length_b   1.000
_cell.length_c   1.000
_cell.angle_alpha   90.00
_cell.angle_beta   90.00
_cell.angle_gamma   90.00
#
_symmetry.space_group_name_H-M   'P 1'
#
loop_
_entity.id
_entity.type
_entity.pdbx_description
1 polymer ?
#
loop_
_entity_poly.entity_id
_entity_poly.type
_entity_poly.pdbx_seq_one_letter_code
_entity_poly.pdbx_strand_id
1 'polypeptide(L)'
;MLLPHGAVIALVDGRNLELYRNAGDEAEPELQTLDAPKLDSHNHSGGGHHSSAGNHAGKQVDEDAHAIAATVWLNGQVLAGKIKSLVVFASPKTLGEMRRHYHKMTERALLKEYHKDLSGKPPADIVAALREKV
;
A
#
# COMPACT_ATOMS: atom_id res chain seq x y z
N MET A 1 14.21 -7.35 -8.41
CA MET A 1 14.46 -8.15 -7.20
C MET A 1 13.87 -9.54 -7.38
N LEU A 2 14.28 -10.51 -6.55
CA LEU A 2 13.52 -11.74 -6.34
C LEU A 2 12.42 -11.44 -5.32
N LEU A 3 11.22 -11.98 -5.52
CA LEU A 3 10.08 -11.75 -4.63
C LEU A 3 9.74 -13.07 -3.93
N PRO A 4 9.98 -13.23 -2.62
CA PRO A 4 9.73 -14.49 -1.93
C PRO A 4 8.33 -15.05 -2.18
N HIS A 5 8.21 -16.37 -2.24
CA HIS A 5 6.90 -17.00 -2.32
C HIS A 5 6.02 -16.57 -1.12
N GLY A 6 4.77 -16.21 -1.39
CA GLY A 6 3.84 -15.72 -0.39
C GLY A 6 4.09 -14.28 0.08
N ALA A 7 5.09 -13.57 -0.47
CA ALA A 7 5.26 -12.14 -0.22
C ALA A 7 4.04 -11.36 -0.72
N VAL A 8 3.66 -10.33 0.04
CA VAL A 8 2.53 -9.47 -0.28
C VAL A 8 3.03 -8.17 -0.89
N ILE A 9 2.39 -7.75 -1.97
CA ILE A 9 2.58 -6.44 -2.58
C ILE A 9 1.35 -5.61 -2.24
N ALA A 10 1.57 -4.43 -1.67
CA ALA A 10 0.54 -3.43 -1.47
C ALA A 10 0.77 -2.27 -2.42
N LEU A 11 -0.23 -1.99 -3.27
CA LEU A 11 -0.28 -0.75 -4.04
C LEU A 11 -1.20 0.20 -3.29
N VAL A 12 -0.66 1.35 -2.89
CA VAL A 12 -1.39 2.35 -2.11
C VAL A 12 -1.37 3.65 -2.88
N ASP A 13 -2.52 4.03 -3.42
CA ASP A 13 -2.81 5.38 -3.87
C ASP A 13 -3.65 6.08 -2.79
N GLY A 14 -3.83 7.40 -2.87
CA GLY A 14 -4.61 8.18 -1.92
C GLY A 14 -6.09 7.80 -1.82
N ARG A 15 -6.59 6.81 -2.57
CA ARG A 15 -7.98 6.34 -2.52
C ARG A 15 -8.16 4.84 -2.62
N ASN A 16 -7.14 4.11 -3.06
CA ASN A 16 -7.24 2.69 -3.35
C ASN A 16 -6.13 1.95 -2.61
N LEU A 17 -6.47 0.77 -2.09
CA LEU A 17 -5.52 -0.22 -1.61
C LEU A 17 -5.73 -1.46 -2.46
N GLU A 18 -4.72 -1.85 -3.21
CA GLU A 18 -4.71 -3.11 -3.95
C GLU A 18 -3.65 -4.02 -3.36
N LEU A 19 -3.99 -5.30 -3.25
CA LEU A 19 -3.14 -6.29 -2.62
C LEU A 19 -2.93 -7.46 -3.57
N TYR A 20 -1.68 -7.88 -3.66
CA TYR A 20 -1.29 -9.07 -4.40
C TYR A 20 -0.44 -9.96 -3.52
N ARG A 21 -0.54 -11.27 -3.72
CA ARG A 21 0.36 -12.26 -3.12
C ARG A 21 1.13 -12.94 -4.23
N ASN A 22 2.44 -13.11 -4.04
CA ASN A 22 3.19 -14.01 -4.89
C ASN A 22 2.75 -15.46 -4.62
N ALA A 23 2.06 -16.07 -5.58
CA ALA A 23 1.70 -17.48 -5.58
C ALA A 23 2.71 -18.34 -6.37
N GLY A 24 3.58 -17.70 -7.16
CA GLY A 24 4.64 -18.36 -7.93
C GLY A 24 5.96 -18.43 -7.16
N ASP A 25 7.05 -18.59 -7.91
CA ASP A 25 8.40 -18.72 -7.36
C ASP A 25 9.10 -17.37 -7.22
N GLU A 26 10.28 -17.37 -6.59
CA GLU A 26 10.99 -16.12 -6.31
C GLU A 26 11.54 -15.41 -7.56
N ALA A 27 11.90 -16.19 -8.58
CA ALA A 27 12.41 -15.68 -9.87
C ALA A 27 11.27 -15.35 -10.86
N GLU A 28 10.18 -16.09 -10.77
CA GLU A 28 9.01 -16.00 -11.65
C GLU A 28 7.75 -15.80 -10.79
N PRO A 29 7.54 -14.58 -10.26
CA PRO A 29 6.41 -14.32 -9.39
C PRO A 29 5.10 -14.33 -10.18
N GLU A 30 4.11 -15.05 -9.65
CA GLU A 30 2.73 -15.02 -10.12
C GLU A 30 1.89 -14.26 -9.11
N LEU A 31 1.32 -13.13 -9.53
CA LEU A 31 0.56 -12.26 -8.64
C LEU A 31 -0.91 -12.68 -8.59
N GLN A 32 -1.31 -13.22 -7.45
CA GLN A 32 -2.71 -13.47 -7.15
C GLN A 32 -3.30 -12.25 -6.41
N THR A 33 -4.41 -11.71 -6.93
CA THR A 33 -5.15 -10.64 -6.25
C THR A 33 -5.68 -11.13 -4.91
N LEU A 34 -5.50 -10.31 -3.87
CA LEU A 34 -6.11 -10.51 -2.55
C LEU A 34 -7.24 -9.51 -2.33
N ASP A 35 -8.21 -9.90 -1.53
CA ASP A 35 -9.25 -8.98 -1.08
C ASP A 35 -8.64 -7.90 -0.18
N ALA A 36 -8.70 -6.66 -0.67
CA ALA A 36 -8.36 -5.49 0.13
C ALA A 36 -9.61 -5.03 0.90
N PRO A 37 -9.45 -4.61 2.18
CA PRO A 37 -10.55 -3.99 2.90
C PRO A 37 -10.97 -2.69 2.22
N LYS A 38 -12.25 -2.35 2.33
CA LYS A 38 -12.67 -0.96 2.10
C LYS A 38 -12.16 -0.12 3.26
N LEU A 39 -11.19 0.73 2.98
CA LEU A 39 -10.64 1.67 3.95
C LEU A 39 -11.49 2.94 3.88
N ASP A 40 -12.39 3.12 4.85
CA ASP A 40 -13.14 4.35 4.96
C ASP A 40 -12.24 5.43 5.57
N SER A 41 -12.01 6.52 4.82
CA SER A 41 -11.29 7.71 5.30
C SER A 41 -12.05 8.50 6.37
N HIS A 42 -13.32 8.14 6.64
CA HIS A 42 -14.28 8.93 7.41
C HIS A 42 -14.12 8.92 8.94
N ASN A 43 -13.21 8.13 9.51
CA ASN A 43 -13.14 7.96 10.97
C ASN A 43 -11.97 8.67 11.67
N HIS A 44 -11.21 9.55 11.00
CA HIS A 44 -10.40 10.54 11.70
C HIS A 44 -11.23 11.79 12.00
N SER A 45 -11.96 11.73 13.11
CA SER A 45 -12.82 12.80 13.61
C SER A 45 -12.01 13.99 14.12
N GLY A 46 -12.22 15.14 13.48
CA GLY A 46 -11.70 16.44 13.89
C GLY A 46 -12.33 17.58 13.10
N GLY A 47 -13.60 17.90 13.37
CA GLY A 47 -14.25 19.15 12.94
C GLY A 47 -14.67 19.20 11.48
N GLY A 48 -15.98 19.42 11.24
CA GLY A 48 -16.59 19.37 9.93
C GLY A 48 -15.99 20.30 8.88
N HIS A 49 -16.29 20.03 7.61
CA HIS A 49 -16.84 20.99 6.65
C HIS A 49 -17.20 20.24 5.35
N HIS A 50 -18.45 20.43 4.95
CA HIS A 50 -19.04 20.18 3.62
C HIS A 50 -18.05 20.20 2.44
N SER A 51 -17.97 19.10 1.69
CA SER A 51 -17.24 19.03 0.43
C SER A 51 -17.90 19.93 -0.63
N SER A 52 -17.33 21.11 -0.87
CA SER A 52 -17.65 21.96 -2.02
C SER A 52 -16.66 21.70 -3.17
N ALA A 53 -17.17 21.70 -4.40
CA ALA A 53 -16.44 21.46 -5.64
C ALA A 53 -15.42 22.60 -5.89
N GLY A 54 -14.21 22.44 -5.34
CA GLY A 54 -13.11 23.41 -5.50
C GLY A 54 -11.97 23.29 -4.48
N ASN A 55 -12.09 22.47 -3.43
CA ASN A 55 -11.12 22.43 -2.35
C ASN A 55 -10.02 21.37 -2.56
N HIS A 56 -8.87 21.77 -3.11
CA HIS A 56 -7.66 20.94 -3.11
C HIS A 56 -7.25 20.49 -1.69
N ALA A 57 -7.51 21.32 -0.67
CA ALA A 57 -7.21 21.01 0.73
C ALA A 57 -8.03 19.81 1.26
N GLY A 58 -9.30 19.68 0.90
CA GLY A 58 -10.14 18.55 1.32
C GLY A 58 -9.68 17.23 0.68
N LYS A 59 -9.36 17.27 -0.62
CA LYS A 59 -8.79 16.12 -1.34
C LYS A 59 -7.51 15.61 -0.68
N GLN A 60 -6.64 16.53 -0.26
CA GLN A 60 -5.37 16.20 0.38
C GLN A 60 -5.56 15.54 1.75
N VAL A 61 -6.51 16.01 2.56
CA VAL A 61 -6.83 15.40 3.86
C VAL A 61 -7.36 13.97 3.70
N ASP A 62 -8.24 13.74 2.71
CA ASP A 62 -8.77 12.40 2.44
C ASP A 62 -7.68 11.42 1.99
N GLU A 63 -6.74 11.87 1.15
CA GLU A 63 -5.62 11.06 0.67
C GLU A 63 -4.66 10.66 1.80
N ASP A 64 -4.34 11.61 2.67
CA ASP A 64 -3.46 11.36 3.82
C ASP A 64 -4.16 10.40 4.81
N ALA A 65 -5.47 10.56 5.05
CA ALA A 65 -6.27 9.66 5.88
C ALA A 65 -6.31 8.23 5.32
N HIS A 66 -6.42 8.06 4.00
CA HIS A 66 -6.39 6.76 3.36
C HIS A 66 -5.03 6.07 3.52
N ALA A 67 -3.93 6.80 3.34
CA ALA A 67 -2.58 6.28 3.55
C ALA A 67 -2.37 5.78 4.99
N ILE A 68 -2.88 6.53 5.98
CA ILE A 68 -2.86 6.14 7.39
C ILE A 68 -3.68 4.86 7.60
N ALA A 69 -4.92 4.82 7.10
CA ALA A 69 -5.80 3.66 7.24
C ALA A 69 -5.19 2.39 6.61
N ALA A 70 -4.58 2.51 5.43
CA ALA A 70 -3.87 1.42 4.76
C ALA A 70 -2.69 0.93 5.61
N THR A 71 -1.92 1.85 6.17
CA THR A 71 -0.78 1.52 7.04
C THR A 71 -1.21 0.80 8.30
N VAL A 72 -2.27 1.28 8.97
CA VAL A 72 -2.84 0.65 10.16
C VAL A 72 -3.30 -0.77 9.85
N TRP A 73 -3.97 -0.97 8.72
CA TRP A 73 -4.41 -2.30 8.31
C TRP A 73 -3.23 -3.23 8.01
N LEU A 74 -2.22 -2.76 7.26
CA LEU A 74 -1.00 -3.53 6.96
C LEU A 74 -0.25 -3.92 8.23
N ASN A 75 -0.11 -3.00 9.18
CA ASN A 75 0.46 -3.27 10.50
C ASN A 75 -0.29 -4.40 11.21
N GLY A 76 -1.63 -4.35 11.20
CA GLY A 76 -2.47 -5.41 11.78
C GLY A 76 -2.23 -6.78 11.12
N GLN A 77 -2.09 -6.84 9.79
CA GLN A 77 -1.82 -8.11 9.10
C GLN A 77 -0.43 -8.67 9.38
N VAL A 78 0.59 -7.81 9.48
CA VAL A 78 1.95 -8.22 9.85
C VAL A 78 2.00 -8.71 11.29
N LEU A 79 1.39 -7.98 12.21
CA LEU A 79 1.31 -8.37 13.62
C LEU A 79 0.54 -9.68 13.83
N ALA A 80 -0.50 -9.92 13.02
CA ALA A 80 -1.23 -11.19 13.00
C ALA A 80 -0.46 -12.34 12.32
N GLY A 81 0.75 -12.10 11.79
CA GLY A 81 1.57 -13.09 11.11
C GLY A 81 1.06 -13.50 9.72
N LYS A 82 0.04 -12.81 9.19
CA LYS A 82 -0.56 -13.08 7.86
C LYS A 82 0.29 -12.56 6.71
N ILE A 83 1.04 -11.48 6.98
CA ILE A 83 2.04 -10.91 6.08
C ILE A 83 3.41 -11.06 6.74
N LYS A 84 4.29 -11.85 6.12
CA LYS A 84 5.67 -12.05 6.58
C LYS A 84 6.68 -11.21 5.80
N SER A 85 6.36 -10.92 4.54
CA SER A 85 7.18 -10.13 3.63
C SER A 85 6.26 -9.20 2.86
N LEU A 86 6.62 -7.91 2.83
CA LEU A 86 5.81 -6.83 2.28
C LEU A 86 6.63 -6.01 1.29
N VAL A 87 6.06 -5.69 0.14
CA VAL A 87 6.55 -4.67 -0.78
C VAL A 87 5.47 -3.61 -0.93
N VAL A 88 5.83 -2.33 -0.86
CA VAL A 88 4.88 -1.22 -1.00
C VAL A 88 5.21 -0.39 -2.24
N PHE A 89 4.22 -0.16 -3.08
CA PHE A 89 4.25 0.78 -4.19
C PHE A 89 3.28 1.93 -3.87
N ALA A 90 3.80 3.14 -3.83
CA ALA A 90 2.98 4.33 -3.62
C ALA A 90 3.71 5.58 -4.10
N SER A 91 2.98 6.70 -4.20
CA SER A 91 3.58 7.99 -4.48
C SER A 91 4.59 8.39 -3.38
N PRO A 92 5.63 9.21 -3.67
CA PRO A 92 6.57 9.68 -2.66
C PRO A 92 5.89 10.31 -1.43
N LYS A 93 4.80 11.04 -1.67
CA LYS A 93 4.00 11.67 -0.61
C LYS A 93 3.31 10.62 0.27
N THR A 94 2.62 9.67 -0.35
CA THR A 94 1.93 8.57 0.34
C THR A 94 2.92 7.74 1.17
N LEU A 95 4.07 7.35 0.61
CA LEU A 95 5.12 6.65 1.35
C LEU A 95 5.62 7.47 2.55
N GLY A 96 5.79 8.79 2.37
CA GLY A 96 6.16 9.70 3.45
C GLY A 96 5.19 9.64 4.61
N GLU A 97 3.89 9.62 4.34
CA GLU A 97 2.88 9.49 5.38
C GLU A 97 2.86 8.08 5.99
N MET A 98 2.87 7.03 5.17
CA MET A 98 2.89 5.63 5.66
C MET A 98 4.06 5.35 6.61
N ARG A 99 5.26 5.84 6.27
CA ARG A 99 6.48 5.67 7.10
C ARG A 99 6.34 6.22 8.51
N ARG A 100 5.53 7.24 8.73
CA ARG A 100 5.30 7.83 10.06
C ARG A 100 4.47 6.92 10.96
N HIS A 101 3.72 5.99 10.37
CA HIS A 101 2.78 5.12 11.05
C HIS A 101 3.13 3.64 10.97
N TYR A 102 4.27 3.26 10.37
CA TYR A 102 4.68 1.86 10.37
C TYR A 102 4.96 1.37 11.79
N HIS A 103 4.47 0.18 12.07
CA HIS A 103 4.88 -0.54 13.25
C HIS A 103 6.28 -1.14 13.02
N LYS A 104 7.10 -1.28 14.09
CA LYS A 104 8.45 -1.86 14.02
C LYS A 104 8.50 -3.25 13.36
N MET A 105 7.43 -4.03 13.50
CA MET A 105 7.34 -5.35 12.85
C MET A 105 7.07 -5.22 11.34
N THR A 106 6.29 -4.23 10.93
CA THR A 106 6.02 -3.92 9.52
C THR A 106 7.29 -3.45 8.83
N GLU A 107 8.07 -2.56 9.46
CA GLU A 107 9.38 -2.15 8.95
C GLU A 107 10.33 -3.34 8.74
N ARG A 108 10.29 -4.34 9.63
CA ARG A 108 11.07 -5.57 9.49
C ARG A 108 10.56 -6.50 8.38
N ALA A 109 9.25 -6.55 8.17
CA ALA A 109 8.64 -7.33 7.10
C ALA A 109 8.79 -6.65 5.72
N LEU A 110 9.08 -5.34 5.70
CA LEU A 110 9.20 -4.54 4.50
C LEU A 110 10.49 -4.87 3.74
N LEU A 111 10.34 -5.55 2.60
CA LEU A 111 11.44 -5.90 1.72
C LEU A 111 11.93 -4.68 0.94
N LYS A 112 10.99 -3.87 0.43
CA LYS A 112 11.29 -2.65 -0.33
C LYS A 112 10.07 -1.76 -0.46
N GLU A 113 10.36 -0.48 -0.68
CA GLU A 113 9.39 0.52 -1.09
C GLU A 113 9.76 1.07 -2.47
N TYR A 114 8.75 1.27 -3.31
CA TYR A 114 8.90 1.85 -4.63
C TYR A 114 8.10 3.15 -4.69
N HIS A 115 8.79 4.25 -4.98
CA HIS A 115 8.20 5.57 -5.22
C HIS A 115 7.52 5.66 -6.59
N LYS A 116 6.67 4.68 -6.90
CA LYS A 116 5.94 4.53 -8.16
C LYS A 116 4.53 4.12 -7.82
N ASP A 117 3.54 4.85 -8.33
CA ASP A 117 2.15 4.43 -8.24
C ASP A 117 1.83 3.51 -9.42
N LEU A 118 1.37 2.31 -9.10
CA LEU A 118 0.97 1.28 -10.05
C LEU A 118 -0.47 0.82 -9.82
N SER A 119 -1.26 1.57 -9.05
CA SER A 119 -2.65 1.24 -8.78
C SER A 119 -3.44 1.14 -10.09
N GLY A 120 -4.25 0.09 -10.25
CA GLY A 120 -4.98 -0.20 -11.47
C GLY A 120 -4.14 -0.68 -12.66
N LYS A 121 -2.83 -0.92 -12.48
CA LYS A 121 -1.97 -1.52 -13.52
C LYS A 121 -2.13 -3.04 -13.56
N PRO A 122 -1.96 -3.66 -14.74
CA PRO A 122 -1.99 -5.10 -14.84
C PRO A 122 -0.84 -5.74 -14.03
N PRO A 123 -1.02 -6.96 -13.50
CA PRO A 123 0.02 -7.68 -12.76
C PRO A 123 1.39 -7.74 -13.44
N ALA A 124 1.41 -7.86 -14.77
CA ALA A 124 2.64 -7.88 -15.55
C ALA A 124 3.49 -6.61 -15.38
N ASP A 125 2.86 -5.44 -15.30
CA ASP A 125 3.55 -4.15 -15.10
C ASP A 125 4.13 -4.05 -13.68
N ILE A 126 3.43 -4.61 -12.69
CA ILE A 126 3.90 -4.68 -11.31
C ILE A 126 5.15 -5.56 -11.22
N VAL A 127 5.12 -6.75 -11.85
CA VAL A 127 6.27 -7.65 -11.91
C VAL A 127 7.44 -7.01 -12.66
N ALA A 128 7.18 -6.29 -13.76
CA ALA A 128 8.21 -5.55 -14.47
C ALA A 128 8.85 -4.47 -13.58
N ALA A 129 8.05 -3.69 -12.85
CA ALA A 129 8.55 -2.67 -11.92
C ALA A 129 9.38 -3.25 -10.76
N LEU A 130 9.07 -4.47 -10.29
CA LEU A 130 9.91 -5.18 -9.31
C LEU A 130 11.30 -5.51 -9.88
N ARG A 131 11.39 -5.76 -11.19
CA ARG A 131 12.62 -6.11 -11.91
C ARG A 131 13.44 -4.89 -12.32
N GLU A 132 12.83 -3.72 -12.44
CA GLU A 132 13.53 -2.45 -12.65
C GLU A 132 14.54 -2.20 -11.51
N LYS A 133 15.78 -1.87 -11.89
CA LYS A 133 16.79 -1.38 -10.94
C LYS A 133 16.45 0.07 -10.62
N VAL A 134 15.84 0.28 -9.45
CA VAL A 134 15.67 1.60 -8.80
C VAL A 134 17.04 2.12 -8.39
#